data_AF-B2XY44-F1
#
_entry.id   AF-B2XY44-F1
#
_cell.length_a   1.000
_cell.length_b   1.000
_cell.length_c   1.000
_cell.angle_alpha   90.00
_cell.angle_beta   90.00
_cell.angle_gamma   90.00
#
_symmetry.space_group_name_H-M   'P 1'
#
loop_
_entity.id
_entity.type
_entity.pdbx_description
1 polymer ?
#
loop_
_entity_poly.entity_id
_entity_poly.type
_entity_poly.pdbx_seq_one_letter_code
_entity_poly.pdbx_strand_id
1 'polypeptide(L)'
;YQQGCFAGGTVLRLAKDLAENNKGARVLVVCSEITAVTFRGPSDSHLDSMVGQALFGDGAAAVIIGADADLSVERPLFHLVSAAQTILPDSEGAIDGHLREVGLTFHLLKDVPGLISKNIEKSLVEAFNPIGIKDWNSMFWIAHP
;
A
#
# COMPACT_ATOMS: atom_id res chain seq x y z
N TYR A 1 0.86 7.94 -12.41
CA TYR A 1 1.02 6.49 -12.21
C TYR A 1 -0.31 5.92 -11.72
N GLN A 2 -0.68 4.70 -12.13
CA GLN A 2 -1.87 3.98 -11.61
C GLN A 2 -1.32 2.75 -10.86
N GLN A 3 -1.14 2.87 -9.54
CA GLN A 3 -0.50 1.83 -8.73
C GLN A 3 -1.51 1.03 -7.89
N GLY A 4 -2.63 1.63 -7.50
CA GLY A 4 -3.64 0.97 -6.68
C GLY A 4 -3.27 0.90 -5.19
N CYS A 5 -3.99 0.09 -4.43
CA CYS A 5 -4.02 0.11 -2.98
C CYS A 5 -2.68 -0.16 -2.27
N PHE A 6 -1.74 -0.86 -2.90
CA PHE A 6 -0.43 -1.16 -2.30
C PHE A 6 0.54 0.04 -2.35
N ALA A 7 0.19 1.11 -3.07
CA ALA A 7 1.07 2.24 -3.33
C ALA A 7 1.56 2.95 -2.07
N GLY A 8 0.80 2.88 -0.96
CA GLY A 8 1.24 3.39 0.35
C GLY A 8 2.57 2.77 0.80
N GLY A 9 2.74 1.44 0.63
CA GLY A 9 4.02 0.78 0.90
C GLY A 9 5.10 1.13 -0.14
N THR A 10 4.70 1.27 -1.42
CA THR A 10 5.62 1.62 -2.51
C THR A 10 6.27 2.99 -2.32
N VAL A 11 5.49 4.01 -1.92
CA VAL A 11 6.04 5.36 -1.73
C VAL A 11 7.00 5.42 -0.55
N LEU A 12 6.76 4.65 0.52
CA LEU A 12 7.69 4.53 1.64
C LEU A 12 9.00 3.87 1.20
N ARG A 13 8.92 2.78 0.42
CA ARG A 13 10.09 2.10 -0.15
C ARG A 13 10.93 3.04 -1.02
N LEU A 14 10.28 3.77 -1.93
CA LEU A 14 10.98 4.72 -2.81
C LEU A 14 11.60 5.87 -2.01
N ALA A 15 10.86 6.44 -1.06
CA ALA A 15 11.34 7.55 -0.26
C ALA A 15 12.50 7.15 0.67
N LYS A 16 12.54 5.90 1.16
CA LYS A 16 13.68 5.34 1.89
C LYS A 16 14.96 5.45 1.06
N ASP A 17 14.97 4.90 -0.15
CA ASP A 17 16.16 4.93 -1.02
C ASP A 17 16.56 6.37 -1.39
N LEU A 18 15.58 7.22 -1.71
CA LEU A 18 15.84 8.62 -2.04
C LEU A 18 16.46 9.39 -0.86
N ALA A 19 15.95 9.20 0.35
CA ALA A 19 16.42 9.88 1.54
C ALA A 19 17.79 9.37 2.01
N GLU A 20 18.00 8.05 2.03
CA GLU A 20 19.23 7.43 2.53
C GLU A 20 20.41 7.61 1.55
N ASN A 21 20.14 7.64 0.25
CA ASN A 21 21.19 7.73 -0.77
C ASN A 21 21.58 9.18 -1.14
N ASN A 22 20.93 10.19 -0.55
CA ASN A 22 21.21 11.60 -0.83
C ASN A 22 21.35 12.40 0.48
N LYS A 23 22.59 12.75 0.84
CA LYS A 23 22.88 13.46 2.10
C LYS A 23 22.10 14.78 2.20
N GLY A 24 21.37 14.95 3.30
CA GLY A 24 20.55 16.14 3.56
C GLY A 24 19.20 16.18 2.82
N ALA A 25 18.84 15.13 2.07
CA ALA A 25 17.55 15.08 1.39
C ALA A 25 16.38 15.02 2.39
N ARG A 26 15.29 15.71 2.01
CA ARG A 26 13.98 15.64 2.65
C ARG A 26 12.94 15.42 1.56
N VAL A 27 12.32 14.25 1.57
CA VAL A 27 11.38 13.78 0.55
C VAL A 27 9.96 14.04 1.04
N LEU A 28 9.25 14.92 0.35
CA LEU A 28 7.80 15.06 0.53
C LEU A 28 7.10 13.97 -0.29
N VAL A 29 6.38 13.10 0.40
CA VAL A 29 5.51 12.10 -0.21
C VAL A 29 4.06 12.54 -0.03
N VAL A 30 3.27 12.47 -1.09
CA VAL A 30 1.83 12.74 -1.06
C VAL A 30 1.11 11.60 -1.78
N CYS A 31 0.17 10.98 -1.08
CA CYS A 31 -0.84 10.10 -1.69
C CYS A 31 -2.17 10.84 -1.65
N SER A 32 -2.84 10.96 -2.79
CA SER A 32 -4.16 11.59 -2.89
C SER A 32 -5.02 10.75 -3.82
N GLU A 33 -6.16 10.29 -3.31
CA GLU A 33 -7.09 9.42 -4.01
C GLU A 33 -8.46 10.11 -4.08
N ILE A 34 -9.05 10.08 -5.27
CA ILE A 34 -10.37 10.68 -5.56
C ILE A 34 -11.19 9.64 -6.33
N THR A 35 -12.34 9.27 -5.78
CA THR A 35 -13.25 8.24 -6.30
C THR A 35 -14.06 8.69 -7.52
N ALA A 36 -13.98 9.96 -7.92
CA ALA A 36 -14.61 10.46 -9.13
C ALA A 36 -14.25 9.64 -10.39
N VAL A 37 -13.06 9.03 -10.43
CA VAL A 37 -12.63 8.18 -11.56
C VAL A 37 -13.28 6.79 -11.55
N THR A 38 -13.87 6.37 -10.43
CA THR A 38 -14.39 5.02 -10.18
C THR A 38 -15.91 4.99 -9.98
N PHE A 39 -16.49 6.15 -9.67
CA PHE A 39 -17.91 6.31 -9.40
C PHE A 39 -18.78 5.96 -10.60
N ARG A 40 -19.79 5.11 -10.39
CA ARG A 40 -20.77 4.74 -11.42
C ARG A 40 -22.06 4.17 -10.84
N GLY A 41 -23.10 4.14 -11.66
CA GLY A 41 -24.37 3.49 -11.31
C GLY A 41 -24.25 1.96 -11.12
N PRO A 42 -25.19 1.35 -10.38
CA PRO A 42 -25.17 -0.09 -10.11
C PRO A 42 -25.59 -0.92 -11.34
N SER A 43 -25.21 -2.21 -11.34
CA SER A 43 -25.58 -3.19 -12.37
C SER A 43 -25.60 -4.59 -11.76
N ASP A 44 -26.70 -5.33 -11.93
CA ASP A 44 -26.87 -6.69 -11.36
C ASP A 44 -25.81 -7.69 -11.89
N SER A 45 -25.28 -7.44 -13.07
CA SER A 45 -24.19 -8.22 -13.69
C SER A 45 -22.78 -7.89 -13.19
N HIS A 46 -22.61 -6.85 -12.35
CA HIS A 46 -21.29 -6.35 -11.90
C HIS A 46 -21.28 -6.10 -10.39
N LEU A 47 -21.53 -7.16 -9.60
CA LEU A 47 -21.57 -7.07 -8.14
C LEU A 47 -20.23 -6.65 -7.52
N ASP A 48 -19.12 -7.00 -8.15
CA ASP A 48 -17.75 -6.57 -7.80
C ASP A 48 -17.60 -5.04 -7.87
N SER A 49 -18.17 -4.40 -8.90
CA SER A 49 -18.19 -2.94 -8.99
C SER A 49 -18.95 -2.31 -7.82
N MET A 50 -20.02 -2.95 -7.31
CA MET A 50 -20.77 -2.44 -6.16
C MET A 50 -19.97 -2.56 -4.86
N VAL A 51 -19.14 -3.60 -4.71
CA VAL A 51 -18.18 -3.69 -3.58
C VAL A 51 -17.26 -2.48 -3.60
N GLY A 52 -16.72 -2.12 -4.77
CA GLY A 52 -15.90 -0.91 -4.93
C GLY A 52 -16.65 0.37 -4.54
N GLN A 53 -17.92 0.53 -4.93
CA GLN A 53 -18.72 1.69 -4.54
C GLN A 53 -19.00 1.77 -3.03
N ALA A 54 -19.02 0.63 -2.33
CA ALA A 54 -19.25 0.59 -0.89
C ALA A 54 -17.99 0.84 -0.05
N LEU A 55 -16.80 0.56 -0.60
CA LEU A 55 -15.53 0.60 0.14
C LEU A 55 -14.70 1.85 -0.16
N PHE A 56 -14.66 2.32 -1.40
CA PHE A 56 -13.75 3.40 -1.78
C PHE A 56 -14.26 4.76 -1.30
N GLY A 57 -13.32 5.57 -0.78
CA GLY A 57 -13.57 6.94 -0.36
C GLY A 57 -12.41 7.85 -0.75
N ASP A 58 -12.68 9.15 -0.73
CA ASP A 58 -11.68 10.17 -1.06
C ASP A 58 -10.78 10.44 0.15
N GLY A 59 -9.50 10.69 -0.10
CA GLY A 59 -8.56 10.98 0.98
C GLY A 59 -7.17 11.36 0.48
N ALA A 60 -6.44 12.09 1.30
CA ALA A 60 -5.05 12.41 1.06
C ALA A 60 -4.21 12.33 2.33
N ALA A 61 -2.95 11.92 2.20
CA ALA A 61 -1.96 11.88 3.26
C ALA A 61 -0.63 12.39 2.74
N ALA A 62 0.14 13.06 3.60
CA ALA A 62 1.47 13.54 3.30
C ALA A 62 2.45 13.21 4.42
N VAL A 63 3.68 12.84 4.06
CA VAL A 63 4.77 12.58 5.01
C VAL A 63 6.07 13.21 4.49
N ILE A 64 6.91 13.65 5.43
CA ILE A 64 8.28 14.10 5.14
C ILE A 64 9.22 12.99 5.62
N ILE A 65 10.05 12.48 4.72
CA ILE A 65 11.00 11.39 4.98
C ILE A 65 12.42 11.90 4.74
N GLY A 66 13.32 11.63 5.66
CA GLY A 66 14.73 12.03 5.59
C GLY A 66 15.62 11.10 6.40
N ALA A 67 16.89 11.06 6.04
CA ALA A 67 17.95 10.48 6.86
C ALA A 67 18.67 11.58 7.67
N ASP A 68 19.38 11.17 8.72
CA ASP A 68 20.18 12.04 9.59
C ASP A 68 19.38 13.25 10.10
N ALA A 69 18.39 12.97 10.96
CA ALA A 69 17.51 14.01 11.48
C ALA A 69 18.27 15.03 12.35
N ASP A 70 18.02 16.32 12.13
CA ASP A 70 18.48 17.39 13.01
C ASP A 70 17.57 17.47 14.23
N LEU A 71 17.99 16.84 15.32
CA LEU A 71 17.18 16.74 16.55
C LEU A 71 16.96 18.09 17.26
N SER A 72 17.58 19.18 16.81
CA SER A 72 17.28 20.52 17.32
C SER A 72 15.93 21.07 16.81
N VAL A 73 15.46 20.58 15.65
CA VAL A 73 14.24 21.06 14.99
C VAL A 73 13.31 19.94 14.53
N GLU A 74 13.84 18.75 14.22
CA GLU A 74 13.10 17.58 13.74
C GLU A 74 12.78 16.60 14.87
N ARG A 75 11.62 15.95 14.77
CA ARG A 75 11.16 14.93 15.74
C ARG A 75 10.78 13.67 14.97
N PRO A 76 11.68 12.69 14.82
CA PRO A 76 11.38 11.44 14.12
C PRO A 76 10.19 10.72 14.75
N LEU A 77 9.24 10.27 13.92
CA LEU A 77 8.06 9.52 14.37
C LEU A 77 8.26 8.00 14.24
N PHE A 78 8.85 7.57 13.12
CA PHE A 78 9.14 6.17 12.81
C PHE A 78 10.44 6.08 11.99
N HIS A 79 11.06 4.89 11.99
CA HIS A 79 12.23 4.59 11.17
C HIS A 79 11.88 3.52 10.13
N LEU A 80 12.24 3.76 8.87
CA LEU A 80 12.09 2.78 7.79
C LEU A 80 13.29 1.84 7.77
N VAL A 81 13.18 0.68 8.43
CA VAL A 81 14.31 -0.26 8.56
C VAL A 81 14.54 -1.04 7.27
N SER A 82 13.48 -1.66 6.74
CA SER A 82 13.49 -2.41 5.49
C SER A 82 12.19 -2.20 4.72
N ALA A 83 12.20 -2.48 3.42
CA ALA A 83 11.03 -2.45 2.57
C ALA A 83 11.13 -3.55 1.52
N ALA A 84 10.08 -4.34 1.37
CA ALA A 84 10.01 -5.47 0.44
C ALA A 84 8.69 -5.46 -0.33
N GLN A 85 8.67 -6.16 -1.46
CA GLN A 85 7.49 -6.35 -2.29
C GLN A 85 7.53 -7.74 -2.90
N THR A 86 6.37 -8.38 -3.00
CA THR A 86 6.23 -9.69 -3.65
C THR A 86 4.91 -9.76 -4.43
N ILE A 87 4.84 -10.70 -5.37
CA ILE A 87 3.61 -11.05 -6.09
C ILE A 87 3.19 -12.41 -5.56
N LEU A 88 1.93 -12.54 -5.14
CA LEU A 88 1.44 -13.80 -4.57
C LEU A 88 1.33 -14.87 -5.66
N PRO A 89 1.71 -16.13 -5.38
CA PRO A 89 1.47 -17.22 -6.32
C PRO A 89 -0.03 -17.38 -6.55
N ASP A 90 -0.41 -17.80 -7.76
CA ASP A 90 -1.79 -18.09 -8.16
C ASP A 90 -2.78 -16.91 -7.92
N SER A 91 -2.29 -15.67 -8.03
CA SER A 91 -3.07 -14.45 -7.78
C SER A 91 -3.40 -13.61 -9.03
N GLU A 92 -3.08 -14.11 -10.21
CA GLU A 92 -3.36 -13.42 -11.48
C GLU A 92 -4.87 -13.14 -11.62
N GLY A 93 -5.20 -11.89 -11.98
CA GLY A 93 -6.59 -11.42 -12.12
C GLY A 93 -7.37 -11.30 -10.81
N ALA A 94 -6.73 -11.49 -9.65
CA ALA A 94 -7.42 -11.38 -8.36
C ALA A 94 -7.96 -9.96 -8.09
N ILE A 95 -7.22 -8.95 -8.54
CA ILE A 95 -7.64 -7.54 -8.53
C ILE A 95 -7.18 -6.91 -9.83
N ASP A 96 -8.13 -6.53 -10.68
CA ASP A 96 -7.85 -5.83 -11.93
C ASP A 96 -8.47 -4.43 -11.94
N GLY A 97 -7.76 -3.49 -12.54
CA GLY A 97 -8.22 -2.15 -12.82
C GLY A 97 -8.02 -1.82 -14.30
N HIS A 98 -9.07 -1.37 -14.97
CA HIS A 98 -9.00 -0.97 -16.37
C HIS A 98 -9.50 0.45 -16.56
N LEU A 99 -8.62 1.36 -17.00
CA LEU A 99 -9.04 2.68 -17.43
C LEU A 99 -9.66 2.59 -18.83
N ARG A 100 -10.93 2.97 -18.95
CA ARG A 100 -11.72 2.95 -20.18
C ARG A 100 -12.39 4.31 -20.39
N GLU A 101 -13.10 4.48 -21.50
CA GLU A 101 -13.91 5.68 -21.77
C GLU A 101 -14.98 5.94 -20.68
N VAL A 102 -15.40 4.87 -19.99
CA VAL A 102 -16.36 4.90 -18.87
C VAL A 102 -15.69 5.10 -17.49
N GLY A 103 -14.43 5.55 -17.46
CA GLY A 103 -13.63 5.69 -16.25
C GLY A 103 -12.88 4.40 -15.87
N LEU A 104 -12.47 4.30 -14.61
CA LEU A 104 -11.68 3.19 -14.07
C LEU A 104 -12.59 2.06 -13.57
N THR A 105 -12.68 0.96 -14.32
CA THR A 105 -13.44 -0.24 -13.93
C THR A 105 -12.59 -1.16 -13.07
N PHE A 106 -13.17 -1.73 -12.02
CA PHE A 106 -12.49 -2.68 -11.15
C PHE A 106 -13.16 -4.05 -11.20
N HIS A 107 -12.34 -5.08 -11.12
CA HIS A 107 -12.76 -6.46 -10.99
C HIS A 107 -12.05 -7.07 -9.79
N LEU A 108 -12.82 -7.74 -8.93
CA LEU A 108 -12.29 -8.41 -7.74
C LEU A 108 -12.75 -9.86 -7.74
N LEU A 109 -11.79 -10.78 -7.65
CA LEU A 109 -12.09 -12.16 -7.29
C LEU A 109 -12.50 -12.22 -5.82
N LYS A 110 -13.49 -13.06 -5.50
CA LYS A 110 -14.03 -13.18 -4.14
C LYS A 110 -13.00 -13.64 -3.11
N ASP A 111 -11.95 -14.35 -3.53
CA ASP A 111 -11.00 -15.02 -2.63
C ASP A 111 -9.71 -14.20 -2.37
N VAL A 112 -9.71 -12.89 -2.61
CA VAL A 112 -8.58 -12.01 -2.27
C VAL A 112 -8.17 -12.12 -0.78
N PRO A 113 -9.10 -12.11 0.20
CA PRO A 113 -8.73 -12.31 1.61
C PRO A 113 -8.08 -13.67 1.89
N GLY A 114 -8.52 -14.73 1.19
CA GLY A 114 -7.92 -16.06 1.30
C GLY A 114 -6.50 -16.10 0.73
N LEU A 115 -6.28 -15.47 -0.42
CA LEU A 115 -4.94 -15.32 -1.02
C LEU A 115 -3.98 -14.57 -0.08
N ILE A 116 -4.42 -13.46 0.51
CA ILE A 116 -3.57 -12.68 1.42
C ILE A 116 -3.26 -13.46 2.70
N SER A 117 -4.28 -14.01 3.37
CA SER A 117 -4.11 -14.71 4.65
C SER A 117 -3.23 -15.96 4.54
N LYS A 118 -3.32 -16.69 3.42
CA LYS A 118 -2.48 -17.86 3.15
C LYS A 118 -1.00 -17.52 2.96
N ASN A 119 -0.67 -16.29 2.52
CA ASN A 119 0.68 -15.93 2.11
C ASN A 119 1.37 -14.91 3.03
N ILE A 120 0.64 -14.17 3.86
CA ILE A 120 1.20 -13.07 4.65
C ILE A 120 2.33 -13.52 5.60
N GLU A 121 2.23 -14.72 6.17
CA GLU A 121 3.25 -15.25 7.08
C GLU A 121 4.61 -15.41 6.39
N LYS A 122 4.64 -15.80 5.11
CA LYS A 122 5.89 -15.89 4.36
C LYS A 122 6.60 -14.53 4.30
N SER A 123 5.87 -13.47 4.01
CA SER A 123 6.42 -12.10 3.98
C SER A 123 6.89 -11.63 5.36
N LEU A 124 6.18 -12.00 6.44
CA LEU A 124 6.62 -11.71 7.81
C LEU A 124 7.92 -12.44 8.13
N VAL A 125 8.01 -13.74 7.85
CA VAL A 125 9.22 -14.51 8.07
C VAL A 125 10.39 -13.92 7.29
N GLU A 126 10.22 -13.61 6.00
CA GLU A 126 11.29 -13.02 5.17
C GLU A 126 11.77 -11.66 5.72
N ALA A 127 10.85 -10.80 6.18
CA ALA A 127 11.19 -9.47 6.70
C ALA A 127 11.84 -9.51 8.10
N PHE A 128 11.38 -10.40 8.97
CA PHE A 128 11.71 -10.38 10.40
C PHE A 128 12.75 -11.44 10.83
N ASN A 129 12.97 -12.50 10.04
CA ASN A 129 13.99 -13.51 10.34
C ASN A 129 15.42 -12.92 10.52
N PRO A 130 15.86 -11.90 9.73
CA PRO A 130 17.17 -11.27 9.93
C PRO A 130 17.34 -10.56 11.28
N ILE A 131 16.24 -10.14 11.92
CA ILE A 131 16.25 -9.45 13.22
C ILE A 131 15.72 -10.33 14.37
N GLY A 132 15.51 -11.63 14.11
CA GLY A 132 15.19 -12.63 15.13
C GLY A 132 13.79 -12.56 15.72
N ILE A 133 12.88 -11.75 15.15
CA ILE A 133 11.49 -11.64 15.63
C ILE A 133 10.65 -12.76 15.02
N LYS A 134 9.93 -13.49 15.88
CA LYS A 134 9.05 -14.61 15.50
C LYS A 134 7.65 -14.52 16.11
N ASP A 135 7.47 -13.68 17.13
CA ASP A 135 6.16 -13.42 17.73
C ASP A 135 5.52 -12.20 17.08
N TRP A 136 4.57 -12.43 16.19
CA TRP A 136 3.87 -11.38 15.47
C TRP A 136 3.02 -10.47 16.37
N ASN A 137 2.63 -10.93 17.57
CA ASN A 137 1.86 -10.13 18.53
C ASN A 137 2.74 -9.16 19.33
N SER A 138 4.07 -9.32 19.27
CA SER A 138 5.01 -8.36 19.86
C SER A 138 5.17 -7.08 19.04
N MET A 139 4.60 -7.04 17.83
CA MET A 139 4.70 -5.94 16.89
C MET A 139 3.48 -5.01 16.95
N PHE A 140 3.69 -3.72 16.65
CA PHE A 140 2.61 -2.86 16.21
C PHE A 140 2.27 -3.13 14.74
N TRP A 141 1.01 -2.92 14.36
CA TRP A 141 0.51 -3.29 13.03
C TRP A 141 -0.08 -2.11 12.28
N ILE A 142 0.26 -2.03 11.00
CA ILE A 142 -0.37 -1.16 10.01
C ILE A 142 -0.63 -2.03 8.78
N ALA A 143 -1.89 -2.29 8.49
CA ALA A 143 -2.33 -3.03 7.30
C ALA A 143 -3.24 -2.13 6.46
N HIS A 144 -3.20 -2.27 5.14
CA HIS A 144 -4.20 -1.65 4.29
C HIS A 144 -5.57 -2.31 4.59
N PRO A 145 -6.61 -1.53 4.95
CA PRO A 145 -7.90 -2.07 5.34
C PRO A 145 -8.75 -2.58 4.16
#